data_AF-A0A1W6CPF5-F1
#
_entry.id   AF-A0A1W6CPF5-F1
#
_cell.length_a   1.000
_cell.length_b   1.000
_cell.length_c   1.000
_cell.angle_alpha   90.00
_cell.angle_beta   90.00
_cell.angle_gamma   90.00
#
_symmetry.space_group_name_H-M   'P 1'
#
loop_
_entity.id
_entity.type
_entity.pdbx_description
1 polymer ?
#
loop_
_entity_poly.entity_id
_entity_poly.type
_entity_poly.pdbx_seq_one_letter_code
_entity_poly.pdbx_strand_id
1 'polypeptide(L)'
;MSARANTLLLGAAALIIAAPLVLNPAGQFGGTDDAASQVVESSNPGYEKWTAPFWQPSKEIEGLLFALQAAFGAGLLGYVIGRRHGRRDK
;
A
#
# COMPACT_ATOMS: atom_id res chain seq x y z
N MET A 1 -21.91 -3.56 15.51
CA MET A 1 -20.68 -3.86 16.27
C MET A 1 -20.69 -3.04 17.56
N SER A 2 -20.21 -3.58 18.67
CA SER A 2 -20.09 -2.81 19.93
C SER A 2 -19.03 -1.73 19.79
N ALA A 3 -19.24 -0.56 20.42
CA ALA A 3 -18.28 0.54 20.44
C ALA A 3 -16.87 0.07 20.85
N ARG A 4 -16.79 -0.87 21.81
CA ARG A 4 -15.54 -1.48 22.28
C ARG A 4 -14.80 -2.24 21.17
N ALA A 5 -15.54 -2.97 20.33
CA ALA A 5 -14.95 -3.71 19.22
C ALA A 5 -14.43 -2.76 18.13
N ASN A 6 -15.15 -1.67 17.82
CA ASN A 6 -14.67 -0.67 16.89
C ASN A 6 -13.41 0.03 17.40
N THR A 7 -13.36 0.41 18.67
CA THR A 7 -12.16 1.03 19.27
C THR A 7 -10.96 0.07 19.21
N LEU A 8 -11.17 -1.22 19.49
CA LEU A 8 -10.12 -2.24 19.40
C LEU A 8 -9.60 -2.42 17.97
N LEU A 9 -10.51 -2.49 16.98
CA LEU A 9 -10.15 -2.62 15.57
C LEU A 9 -9.41 -1.39 15.04
N LEU A 10 -9.85 -0.18 15.41
CA LEU A 10 -9.16 1.05 15.04
C LEU A 10 -7.77 1.15 15.70
N GLY A 11 -7.66 0.75 16.97
CA GLY A 11 -6.38 0.67 17.67
C GLY A 11 -5.42 -0.33 17.01
N ALA A 12 -5.91 -1.51 16.63
CA ALA A 12 -5.12 -2.51 15.91
C ALA A 12 -4.66 -2.00 14.53
N ALA A 13 -5.54 -1.34 13.77
CA ALA A 13 -5.19 -0.75 12.49
C ALA A 13 -4.10 0.33 12.64
N ALA A 14 -4.24 1.23 13.62
CA ALA A 14 -3.23 2.25 13.92
C ALA A 14 -1.88 1.61 14.32
N LEU A 15 -1.92 0.53 15.10
CA LEU A 15 -0.72 -0.18 15.51
C LEU A 15 -0.02 -0.88 14.34
N ILE A 16 -0.76 -1.48 13.41
CA ILE A 16 -0.20 -2.08 12.19
C ILE A 16 0.52 -1.03 11.33
N ILE A 17 -0.04 0.18 11.23
CA ILE A 17 0.55 1.30 10.49
C ILE A 17 1.79 1.86 11.21
N ALA A 18 1.72 2.04 12.53
CA ALA A 18 2.77 2.68 13.31
C ALA A 18 3.95 1.75 13.66
N ALA A 19 3.69 0.44 13.84
CA ALA A 19 4.70 -0.54 14.20
C ALA A 19 5.96 -0.52 13.30
N PRO A 20 5.86 -0.55 11.95
CA PRO A 20 7.05 -0.53 11.10
C PRO A 20 7.85 0.77 11.21
N LEU A 21 7.21 1.91 11.50
CA LEU A 21 7.89 3.20 11.66
C LEU A 21 8.74 3.25 12.94
N VAL A 22 8.34 2.53 13.99
CA VAL A 22 9.05 2.48 15.27
C VAL A 22 10.08 1.35 15.30
N LEU A 23 9.73 0.18 14.75
CA LEU A 23 10.59 -1.01 14.77
C LEU A 23 11.68 -0.97 13.69
N ASN A 24 11.46 -0.27 12.57
CA ASN A 24 12.43 -0.14 11.49
C ASN A 24 12.46 1.30 10.93
N PRO A 25 12.93 2.29 11.73
CA PRO A 25 12.89 3.69 11.36
C PRO A 25 13.78 4.05 10.15
N ALA A 26 14.82 3.25 9.89
CA ALA A 26 15.66 3.38 8.69
C ALA A 26 15.25 2.41 7.56
N GLY A 27 14.09 1.76 7.70
CA GLY A 27 13.61 0.80 6.73
C GLY A 27 13.46 1.43 5.35
N GLN A 28 14.05 0.80 4.33
CA GLN A 28 13.79 1.17 2.94
C GLN A 28 12.40 0.64 2.60
N PHE A 29 11.40 1.52 2.69
CA PHE A 29 10.04 1.24 2.25
C PHE A 29 9.96 1.32 0.72
N GLY A 30 10.59 0.33 0.07
CA GLY A 30 10.59 0.17 -1.38
C GLY A 30 9.35 -0.54 -1.91
N GLY A 31 9.17 -0.50 -3.22
CA GLY A 31 8.08 -1.21 -3.89
C GLY A 31 8.30 -2.72 -3.88
N THR A 32 7.25 -3.48 -4.16
CA THR A 32 7.36 -4.94 -4.38
C THR A 32 8.29 -5.29 -5.55
N ASP A 33 8.37 -4.40 -6.52
CA ASP A 33 9.14 -4.59 -7.75
C ASP A 33 10.66 -4.47 -7.48
N ASP A 34 11.06 -3.63 -6.51
CA ASP A 34 12.44 -3.55 -6.03
C ASP A 34 12.88 -4.86 -5.39
N ALA A 35 12.00 -5.48 -4.58
CA ALA A 35 12.29 -6.77 -3.96
C ALA A 35 12.37 -7.90 -5.00
N ALA A 36 11.45 -7.91 -5.97
CA ALA A 36 11.44 -8.90 -7.04
C ALA A 36 12.69 -8.82 -7.91
N SER A 37 13.12 -7.61 -8.30
CA SER A 37 14.32 -7.42 -9.12
C SER A 37 15.59 -7.88 -8.41
N GLN A 38 15.76 -7.60 -7.11
CA GLN A 38 16.90 -8.10 -6.32
C GLN A 38 16.95 -9.64 -6.26
N VAL A 39 15.80 -10.30 -6.15
CA VAL A 39 15.74 -11.77 -6.16
C VAL A 39 16.10 -12.33 -7.54
N VAL A 40 15.65 -11.70 -8.62
CA VAL A 40 15.99 -12.13 -9.99
C VAL A 40 17.48 -11.95 -10.26
N GLU A 41 18.06 -10.81 -9.90
CA GLU A 41 19.49 -10.52 -10.09
C GLU A 41 20.38 -11.49 -9.29
N SER A 42 19.99 -11.83 -8.06
CA SER A 42 20.75 -12.77 -7.22
C SER A 42 20.60 -14.24 -7.65
N SER A 43 19.44 -14.64 -8.18
CA SER A 43 19.17 -16.02 -8.60
C SER A 43 19.68 -16.34 -10.01
N ASN A 44 19.76 -15.36 -10.90
CA ASN A 44 20.27 -15.54 -12.25
C ASN A 44 21.08 -14.33 -12.74
N PRO A 45 22.40 -14.31 -12.49
CA PRO A 45 23.28 -13.17 -12.82
C PRO A 45 23.38 -12.85 -14.33
N GLY A 46 22.99 -13.78 -15.19
CA GLY A 46 22.98 -13.60 -16.65
C GLY A 46 21.62 -13.24 -17.22
N TYR A 47 20.63 -12.91 -16.38
CA TYR A 47 19.29 -12.59 -16.84
C TYR A 47 19.24 -11.27 -17.59
N GLU A 48 18.82 -11.34 -18.85
CA GLU A 48 18.58 -10.18 -19.70
C GLU A 48 17.09 -9.80 -19.68
N LYS A 49 16.77 -8.52 -19.44
CA LYS A 49 15.39 -8.05 -19.41
C LYS A 49 14.78 -8.16 -20.80
N TRP A 50 13.73 -8.98 -20.93
CA TRP A 50 13.00 -9.18 -22.18
C TRP A 50 12.07 -8.01 -22.54
N THR A 51 11.83 -7.06 -21.62
CA THR A 51 11.07 -5.83 -21.85
C THR A 51 11.68 -4.65 -21.11
N ALA A 52 11.48 -3.45 -21.67
CA ALA A 52 11.78 -2.19 -21.01
C ALA A 52 10.48 -1.39 -20.81
N PRO A 53 10.33 -0.66 -19.69
CA PRO A 53 9.18 0.21 -19.51
C PRO A 53 9.19 1.33 -20.56
N PHE A 54 8.02 1.60 -21.14
CA PHE A 54 7.86 2.68 -22.13
C PHE A 54 8.09 4.08 -21.52
N TRP A 55 7.91 4.21 -20.21
CA TRP A 55 8.15 5.43 -19.44
C TRP A 55 8.56 5.08 -18.01
N GLN A 56 9.55 5.79 -17.49
CA GLN A 56 10.03 5.65 -16.12
C GLN A 56 9.85 7.00 -15.39
N PRO A 57 8.92 7.11 -14.43
CA PRO A 57 8.79 8.31 -13.61
C PRO A 57 10.01 8.51 -12.71
N SER A 58 10.25 9.75 -12.27
CA SER A 58 11.19 9.98 -11.17
C SER A 58 10.64 9.33 -9.89
N LYS A 59 11.52 8.97 -8.95
CA LYS A 59 11.12 8.35 -7.67
C LYS A 59 10.06 9.17 -6.91
N GLU A 60 10.14 10.50 -6.99
CA GLU A 60 9.18 11.41 -6.37
C GLU A 60 7.80 11.34 -7.04
N ILE A 61 7.76 11.31 -8.38
CA ILE A 61 6.53 11.19 -9.15
C ILE A 61 5.92 9.80 -8.95
N GLU A 62 6.73 8.75 -8.91
CA GLU A 62 6.29 7.38 -8.61
C GLU A 62 5.58 7.33 -7.26
N GLY A 63 6.21 7.85 -6.20
CA GLY A 63 5.61 7.92 -4.87
C GLY A 63 4.30 8.71 -4.84
N LEU A 64 4.22 9.83 -5.57
CA LEU A 64 2.99 10.62 -5.70
C LEU A 64 1.87 9.84 -6.41
N LEU A 65 2.19 9.11 -7.47
CA LEU A 65 1.22 8.29 -8.20
C LEU A 65 0.69 7.15 -7.31
N PHE A 66 1.56 6.50 -6.54
CA PHE A 66 1.15 5.49 -5.55
C PHE A 66 0.25 6.09 -4.46
N ALA A 67 0.61 7.26 -3.92
CA ALA A 67 -0.21 7.94 -2.92
C ALA A 67 -1.59 8.33 -3.47
N LEU A 68 -1.64 8.80 -4.71
CA LEU A 68 -2.90 9.14 -5.41
C LEU A 68 -3.78 7.89 -5.62
N GLN A 69 -3.19 6.78 -6.07
CA GLN A 69 -3.88 5.50 -6.21
C GLN A 69 -4.45 5.00 -4.88
N ALA A 70 -3.65 5.09 -3.81
CA ALA A 70 -4.08 4.71 -2.46
C ALA A 70 -5.25 5.58 -1.97
N ALA A 71 -5.16 6.90 -2.16
CA ALA A 71 -6.23 7.84 -1.80
C ALA A 71 -7.53 7.55 -2.57
N PHE A 72 -7.43 7.27 -3.87
CA PHE A 72 -8.58 6.92 -4.69
C PHE A 72 -9.21 5.59 -4.26
N GLY A 73 -8.39 4.56 -3.99
CA GLY A 73 -8.85 3.27 -3.49
C GLY A 73 -9.56 3.39 -2.13
N ALA A 74 -8.98 4.14 -1.20
CA ALA A 74 -9.59 4.41 0.10
C ALA A 74 -10.92 5.18 -0.03
N GLY A 75 -10.97 6.20 -0.90
CA GLY A 75 -12.18 6.96 -1.20
C GLY A 75 -13.30 6.09 -1.78
N LEU A 76 -12.98 5.24 -2.76
CA LEU A 76 -13.94 4.32 -3.36
C LEU A 76 -14.48 3.31 -2.33
N LEU A 77 -13.59 2.70 -1.53
CA LEU A 77 -13.98 1.77 -0.47
C LEU A 77 -14.89 2.46 0.57
N GLY A 78 -14.49 3.65 1.02
CA GLY A 78 -15.28 4.46 1.94
C GLY A 78 -16.67 4.81 1.39
N TYR A 79 -16.75 5.23 0.13
CA TYR A 79 -18.03 5.51 -0.54
C TYR A 79 -18.92 4.28 -0.64
N VAL A 80 -18.40 3.12 -1.05
CA VAL A 80 -19.17 1.88 -1.18
C VAL A 80 -19.68 1.41 0.18
N ILE A 81 -18.83 1.40 1.20
CA ILE A 81 -19.20 1.03 2.57
C ILE A 81 -20.27 2.00 3.09
N GLY A 82 -20.07 3.31 2.95
CA GLY A 82 -21.01 4.34 3.39
C GLY A 82 -22.37 4.23 2.69
N ARG A 83 -22.38 4.07 1.36
CA ARG A 83 -23.63 3.90 0.57
C ARG A 83 -24.38 2.62 0.94
N ARG A 84 -23.68 1.52 1.22
CA ARG A 84 -24.31 0.26 1.65
C ARG A 84 -24.84 0.35 3.08
N HIS A 85 -24.19 1.13 3.96
CA HIS A 85 -24.67 1.36 5.33
C HIS A 85 -25.93 2.23 5.32
N GLY A 86 -25.94 3.35 4.59
CA GLY A 86 -27.10 4.24 4.50
C GLY A 86 -28.32 3.66 3.79
N ARG A 87 -28.18 2.53 3.08
CA ARG A 87 -29.30 1.77 2.48
C ARG A 87 -29.98 0.79 3.43
N ARG A 88 -29.39 0.49 4.60
CA ARG A 88 -29.95 -0.45 5.57
C ARG A 88 -31.00 0.17 6.49
N ASP A 89 -31.08 1.50 6.55
CA ASP A 89 -32.04 2.25 7.37
C ASP A 89 -33.25 2.78 6.55
N LYS A 90 -33.59 2.11 5.45
CA LYS A 90 -34.87 2.27 4.74
C LYS A 90 -35.55 0.93 4.58
#